data_AF-A0A1C6DGQ3-F1
#
_entry.id   AF-A0A1C6DGQ3-F1
#
_cell.length_a   1.000
_cell.length_b   1.000
_cell.length_c   1.000
_cell.angle_alpha   90.00
_cell.angle_beta   90.00
_cell.angle_gamma   90.00
#
_symmetry.space_group_name_H-M   'P 1'
#
loop_
_entity.id
_entity.type
_entity.pdbx_description
1 polymer ?
#
loop_
_entity_poly.entity_id
_entity_poly.type
_entity_poly.pdbx_seq_one_letter_code
_entity_poly.pdbx_strand_id
1 'polypeptide(L)'
;MPVLGWGVLIAGLLAGLIVLLLYRVLNQRDQVHKPHETIYGVGFKRALLIYQPSNRGGNRLAAQTLAKALAQAGYTVTVNHPSRHLEYDPMGYDLLIFGGAAYLGGLARPLIEYASRLKYTGRRVLLYVTGDMERTPELAAFRLCVPAGNRVRSIKIRPREGKKLAEFATLKGAW
;
A
#
# COMPACT_ATOMS: atom_id res chain seq x y z
N MET A 1 33.22 -1.77 -42.52
CA MET A 1 32.15 -2.32 -41.66
C MET A 1 32.01 -1.55 -40.33
N PRO A 2 31.57 -0.26 -40.32
CA PRO A 2 31.39 0.50 -39.07
C PRO A 2 29.98 0.38 -38.48
N VAL A 3 28.97 -0.01 -39.28
CA VAL A 3 27.55 0.02 -38.91
C VAL A 3 27.21 -0.95 -37.76
N LEU A 4 27.91 -2.09 -37.67
CA LEU A 4 27.75 -3.04 -36.56
C LEU A 4 28.24 -2.48 -35.21
N GLY A 5 29.32 -1.69 -35.21
CA GLY A 5 29.87 -1.09 -33.99
C GLY A 5 28.95 -0.02 -33.39
N TRP A 6 28.38 0.83 -34.25
CA TRP A 6 27.39 1.84 -33.84
C TRP A 6 26.09 1.20 -33.34
N GLY A 7 25.65 0.11 -33.97
CA GLY A 7 24.46 -0.64 -33.52
C GLY A 7 24.59 -1.16 -32.08
N VAL A 8 25.74 -1.74 -31.74
CA VAL A 8 26.03 -2.23 -30.38
C VAL A 8 26.09 -1.09 -29.37
N LEU A 9 26.72 0.03 -29.72
CA LEU A 9 26.79 1.21 -28.84
C LEU A 9 25.41 1.83 -28.56
N ILE A 10 24.57 1.96 -29.59
CA ILE A 10 23.21 2.48 -29.44
C ILE A 10 22.36 1.52 -28.59
N ALA A 11 22.45 0.21 -28.83
CA ALA A 11 21.75 -0.80 -28.03
C ALA A 11 22.19 -0.76 -26.56
N GLY A 12 23.49 -0.63 -26.30
CA GLY A 12 24.03 -0.49 -24.94
C GLY A 12 23.52 0.77 -24.23
N LEU A 13 23.46 1.91 -24.94
CA LEU A 13 22.96 3.17 -24.39
C LEU A 13 21.46 3.11 -24.09
N LEU A 14 20.66 2.50 -24.97
CA LEU A 14 19.23 2.27 -24.74
C LEU A 14 18.99 1.34 -23.55
N ALA A 15 19.74 0.25 -23.43
CA ALA A 15 19.66 -0.64 -22.29
C ALA A 15 20.02 0.09 -20.99
N GLY A 16 21.10 0.89 -20.99
CA GLY A 16 21.49 1.72 -19.85
C GLY A 16 20.41 2.72 -19.43
N LEU A 17 19.76 3.37 -20.42
CA LEU A 17 18.67 4.30 -20.17
C LEU A 17 17.45 3.58 -19.55
N ILE A 18 17.09 2.41 -20.04
CA ILE A 18 16.00 1.59 -19.48
C ILE A 18 16.31 1.22 -18.02
N VAL A 19 17.52 0.74 -17.73
CA VAL A 19 17.94 0.39 -16.37
C VAL A 19 17.87 1.61 -15.44
N LEU A 20 18.34 2.78 -15.90
CA LEU A 20 18.26 4.02 -15.14
C LEU A 20 16.81 4.41 -14.83
N LEU A 21 15.90 4.31 -15.82
CA LEU A 21 14.48 4.61 -15.64
C LEU A 21 13.84 3.66 -14.62
N LEU A 22 14.11 2.36 -14.71
CA LEU A 22 13.61 1.37 -13.76
C LEU A 22 14.14 1.63 -12.35
N TYR A 23 15.42 1.94 -12.21
CA TYR A 23 16.03 2.31 -10.93
C TYR A 23 15.34 3.53 -10.31
N ARG A 24 15.07 4.58 -11.09
CA ARG A 24 14.37 5.78 -10.59
C ARG A 24 12.96 5.46 -10.11
N VAL A 25 12.21 4.63 -10.83
CA VAL A 25 10.85 4.22 -10.44
C VAL A 25 10.88 3.45 -9.12
N LEU A 26 11.79 2.48 -8.97
CA LEU A 26 11.93 1.68 -7.76
C LEU A 26 12.39 2.53 -6.56
N ASN A 27 13.33 3.44 -6.77
CA ASN A 27 13.82 4.30 -5.71
C ASN A 27 12.74 5.28 -5.21
N GLN A 28 11.91 5.82 -6.12
CA GLN A 28 10.76 6.65 -5.71
C GLN A 28 9.70 5.83 -4.96
N ARG A 29 9.41 4.60 -5.42
CA ARG A 29 8.46 3.71 -4.74
C ARG A 29 8.88 3.46 -3.30
N ASP A 30 10.17 3.16 -3.09
CA ASP A 30 10.73 2.78 -1.79
C ASP A 30 11.14 4.00 -0.93
N GLN A 31 10.83 5.22 -1.37
CA GLN A 31 11.13 6.41 -0.60
C GLN A 31 10.41 6.36 0.75
N VAL A 32 11.19 6.45 1.83
CA VAL A 32 10.64 6.53 3.19
C VAL A 32 10.06 7.93 3.38
N HIS A 33 8.78 7.97 3.76
CA HIS A 33 8.11 9.23 4.07
C HIS A 33 8.17 9.46 5.58
N LYS A 34 8.33 10.73 5.98
CA LYS A 34 8.25 11.09 7.41
C LYS A 34 6.87 10.71 7.94
N PRO A 35 6.77 10.14 9.15
CA PRO A 35 5.48 9.94 9.80
C PRO A 35 4.68 11.23 9.82
N HIS A 36 3.43 11.14 9.39
CA HIS A 36 2.48 12.24 9.44
C HIS A 36 1.14 11.66 9.88
N GLU A 37 0.91 11.67 11.18
CA GLU A 37 -0.32 11.15 11.75
C GLU A 37 -1.48 12.09 11.42
N THR A 38 -2.56 11.53 10.91
CA THR A 38 -3.83 12.25 10.71
C THR A 38 -4.95 11.41 11.27
N ILE A 39 -5.78 12.01 12.12
CA ILE A 39 -6.93 11.34 12.73
C ILE A 39 -8.20 11.76 12.00
N TYR A 40 -9.04 10.77 11.64
CA TYR A 40 -10.34 10.99 11.03
C TYR A 40 -11.45 10.44 11.94
N GLY A 41 -12.42 11.30 12.24
CA GLY A 41 -13.61 10.96 13.02
C GLY A 41 -13.33 10.77 14.52
N VAL A 42 -14.43 10.69 15.28
CA VAL A 42 -14.43 10.29 16.69
C VAL A 42 -15.49 9.21 16.83
N GLY A 43 -15.05 7.98 17.02
CA GLY A 43 -15.91 6.80 17.09
C GLY A 43 -15.40 5.76 18.07
N PHE A 44 -16.29 4.85 18.48
CA PHE A 44 -16.01 3.84 19.50
C PHE A 44 -15.03 2.76 19.02
N LYS A 45 -15.00 2.48 17.73
CA LYS A 45 -14.07 1.50 17.13
C LYS A 45 -12.81 2.20 16.67
N ARG A 46 -11.66 1.52 16.71
CA ARG A 46 -10.37 2.09 16.29
C ARG A 46 -9.87 1.40 15.03
N ALA A 47 -9.45 2.17 14.04
CA ALA A 47 -8.81 1.67 12.83
C ALA A 47 -7.43 2.30 12.63
N LEU A 48 -6.43 1.47 12.29
CA LEU A 48 -5.10 1.93 11.90
C LEU A 48 -4.95 1.77 10.39
N LEU A 49 -4.69 2.87 9.68
CA LEU A 49 -4.48 2.88 8.24
C LEU A 49 -3.06 3.34 7.93
N ILE A 50 -2.21 2.40 7.55
CA ILE A 50 -0.85 2.65 7.12
C ILE A 50 -0.77 2.51 5.60
N TYR A 51 -0.43 3.61 4.92
CA TYR A 51 -0.30 3.57 3.47
C TYR A 51 0.99 4.21 2.97
N GLN A 52 1.58 3.60 1.94
CA GLN A 52 2.71 4.17 1.23
C GLN A 52 2.22 5.12 0.13
N PRO A 53 2.63 6.39 0.11
CA PRO A 53 2.31 7.30 -0.99
C PRO A 53 2.81 6.76 -2.35
N SER A 54 1.99 6.95 -3.38
CA SER A 54 2.35 6.64 -4.77
C SER A 54 2.87 7.88 -5.48
N ASN A 55 3.76 7.72 -6.46
CA ASN A 55 4.37 8.83 -7.22
C ASN A 55 3.34 9.79 -7.85
N ARG A 56 2.14 9.29 -8.20
CA ARG A 56 1.04 10.08 -8.81
C ARG A 56 -0.11 10.40 -7.86
N GLY A 57 0.06 10.22 -6.55
CA GLY A 57 -0.96 10.57 -5.54
C GLY A 57 -2.23 9.72 -5.48
N GLY A 58 -2.47 8.80 -6.43
CA GLY A 58 -3.67 7.96 -6.46
C GLY A 58 -3.91 7.19 -5.16
N ASN A 59 -2.85 6.65 -4.55
CA ASN A 59 -2.98 5.92 -3.29
C ASN A 59 -3.38 6.82 -2.10
N ARG A 60 -2.95 8.10 -2.11
CA ARG A 60 -3.34 9.09 -1.09
C ARG A 60 -4.84 9.38 -1.15
N LEU A 61 -5.39 9.55 -2.35
CA LEU A 61 -6.83 9.79 -2.53
C LEU A 61 -7.66 8.58 -2.08
N ALA A 62 -7.21 7.36 -2.40
CA ALA A 62 -7.86 6.13 -1.94
C ALA A 62 -7.85 6.03 -0.40
N ALA A 63 -6.68 6.25 0.24
CA ALA A 63 -6.53 6.24 1.70
C ALA A 63 -7.44 7.27 2.38
N GLN A 64 -7.48 8.50 1.88
CA GLN A 64 -8.34 9.56 2.42
C GLN A 64 -9.83 9.25 2.26
N THR A 65 -10.23 8.69 1.12
CA THR A 65 -11.61 8.28 0.86
C THR A 65 -12.04 7.18 1.83
N LEU A 66 -11.18 6.17 2.00
CA LEU A 66 -11.41 5.08 2.95
C LEU A 66 -11.49 5.58 4.39
N ALA A 67 -10.56 6.45 4.81
CA ALA A 67 -10.55 6.99 6.17
C ALA A 67 -11.84 7.78 6.48
N LYS A 68 -12.31 8.61 5.55
CA LYS A 68 -13.59 9.33 5.70
C LYS A 68 -14.79 8.40 5.78
N ALA A 69 -14.84 7.36 4.94
CA ALA A 69 -15.94 6.39 4.96
C ALA A 69 -15.97 5.57 6.26
N LEU A 70 -14.80 5.18 6.77
CA LEU A 70 -14.69 4.48 8.06
C LEU A 70 -15.06 5.38 9.24
N ALA A 71 -14.68 6.66 9.19
CA ALA A 71 -15.10 7.65 10.18
C ALA A 71 -16.63 7.78 10.22
N GLN A 72 -17.29 7.84 9.06
CA GLN A 72 -18.76 7.83 8.95
C GLN A 72 -19.38 6.52 9.45
N ALA A 73 -18.64 5.41 9.37
CA ALA A 73 -19.05 4.11 9.91
C ALA A 73 -18.76 3.94 11.42
N GLY A 74 -18.34 5.00 12.12
CA GLY A 74 -18.13 5.01 13.57
C GLY A 74 -16.75 4.56 14.04
N TYR A 75 -15.73 4.61 13.16
CA TYR A 75 -14.34 4.39 13.55
C TYR A 75 -13.62 5.72 13.85
N THR A 76 -12.76 5.72 14.87
CA THR A 76 -11.63 6.64 14.96
C THR A 76 -10.49 6.07 14.12
N VAL A 77 -10.16 6.73 13.01
CA VAL A 77 -9.16 6.23 12.05
C VAL A 77 -7.84 6.99 12.20
N THR A 78 -6.80 6.30 12.63
CA THR A 78 -5.42 6.81 12.64
C THR A 78 -4.77 6.50 11.30
N VAL A 79 -4.44 7.53 10.51
CA VAL A 79 -3.78 7.41 9.22
C VAL A 79 -2.31 7.81 9.34
N ASN A 80 -1.40 6.99 8.82
CA ASN A 80 0.03 7.33 8.78
C ASN A 80 0.76 6.64 7.60
N HIS A 81 2.04 6.95 7.44
CA HIS A 81 2.96 6.34 6.48
C HIS A 81 3.82 5.27 7.14
N PRO A 82 4.21 4.19 6.44
CA PRO A 82 5.07 3.18 7.02
C PRO A 82 6.44 3.78 7.37
N SER A 83 6.88 3.57 8.60
CA SER A 83 8.17 4.03 9.10
C SER A 83 8.70 3.10 10.18
N ARG A 84 10.02 2.96 10.25
CA ARG A 84 10.69 2.15 11.28
C ARG A 84 10.51 2.73 12.69
N HIS A 85 10.25 4.02 12.82
CA HIS A 85 10.08 4.69 14.11
C HIS A 85 8.64 4.69 14.62
N LEU A 86 7.69 4.09 13.90
CA LEU A 86 6.31 3.97 14.35
C LEU A 86 6.13 2.77 15.27
N GLU A 87 5.61 3.03 16.46
CA GLU A 87 5.39 2.08 17.55
C GLU A 87 3.90 1.99 17.93
N TYR A 88 3.01 1.84 16.94
CA TYR A 88 1.61 1.55 17.22
C TYR A 88 1.46 0.12 17.74
N ASP A 89 0.70 -0.05 18.83
CA ASP A 89 0.23 -1.36 19.27
C ASP A 89 -0.94 -1.82 18.37
N PRO A 90 -0.77 -2.86 17.53
CA PRO A 90 -1.85 -3.33 16.66
C PRO A 90 -3.04 -3.91 17.42
N MET A 91 -2.83 -4.33 18.67
CA MET A 91 -3.89 -4.87 19.53
C MET A 91 -4.82 -3.78 20.07
N GLY A 92 -4.42 -2.51 19.98
CA GLY A 92 -5.26 -1.35 20.30
C GLY A 92 -6.29 -1.00 19.21
N TYR A 93 -6.31 -1.71 18.08
CA TYR A 93 -7.17 -1.42 16.94
C TYR A 93 -8.08 -2.60 16.58
N ASP A 94 -9.33 -2.30 16.21
CA ASP A 94 -10.32 -3.30 15.76
C ASP A 94 -10.14 -3.70 14.29
N LEU A 95 -9.46 -2.83 13.53
CA LEU A 95 -9.21 -2.97 12.11
C LEU A 95 -7.82 -2.40 11.76
N LEU A 96 -6.98 -3.24 11.17
CA LEU A 96 -5.68 -2.84 10.62
C LEU A 96 -5.80 -2.77 9.11
N ILE A 97 -5.27 -1.71 8.51
CA ILE A 97 -5.37 -1.44 7.08
C ILE A 97 -4.00 -1.11 6.54
N PHE A 98 -3.56 -1.86 5.54
CA PHE A 98 -2.27 -1.66 4.88
C PHE A 98 -2.45 -1.44 3.38
N GLY A 99 -1.86 -0.36 2.87
CA GLY A 99 -2.15 0.17 1.53
C GLY A 99 -0.94 0.60 0.72
N GLY A 100 -0.81 0.14 -0.51
CA GLY A 100 0.32 0.50 -1.37
C GLY A 100 -0.03 0.55 -2.85
N ALA A 101 0.78 1.26 -3.63
CA ALA A 101 0.73 1.16 -5.09
C ALA A 101 1.69 0.07 -5.59
N ALA A 102 1.24 -0.71 -6.56
CA ALA A 102 2.05 -1.72 -7.23
C ALA A 102 2.90 -1.07 -8.32
N TYR A 103 4.21 -1.28 -8.26
CA TYR A 103 5.15 -0.88 -9.30
C TYR A 103 6.00 -2.09 -9.67
N LEU A 104 6.07 -2.40 -10.97
CA LEU A 104 6.84 -3.52 -11.51
C LEU A 104 6.52 -4.86 -10.81
N GLY A 105 5.23 -5.08 -10.50
CA GLY A 105 4.76 -6.33 -9.87
C GLY A 105 5.04 -6.45 -8.37
N GLY A 106 5.48 -5.38 -7.70
CA GLY A 106 5.74 -5.39 -6.26
C GLY A 106 5.28 -4.14 -5.52
N LEU A 107 5.16 -4.28 -4.19
CA LEU A 107 4.88 -3.18 -3.28
C LEU A 107 6.17 -2.51 -2.79
N ALA A 108 6.01 -1.34 -2.20
CA ALA A 108 7.12 -0.61 -1.61
C ALA A 108 7.72 -1.36 -0.40
N ARG A 109 9.05 -1.44 -0.34
CA ARG A 109 9.77 -2.09 0.76
C ARG A 109 9.38 -1.54 2.14
N PRO A 110 9.25 -0.22 2.38
CA PRO A 110 8.86 0.30 3.70
C PRO A 110 7.52 -0.25 4.20
N LEU A 111 6.54 -0.43 3.31
CA LEU A 111 5.23 -0.97 3.66
C LEU A 111 5.32 -2.45 4.06
N ILE A 112 6.06 -3.24 3.28
CA ILE A 112 6.27 -4.68 3.54
C ILE A 112 7.05 -4.88 4.84
N GLU A 113 8.15 -4.15 5.03
CA GLU A 113 8.95 -4.18 6.26
C GLU A 113 8.11 -3.82 7.49
N TYR A 114 7.31 -2.75 7.39
CA TYR A 114 6.44 -2.32 8.48
C TYR A 114 5.39 -3.39 8.82
N ALA A 115 4.65 -3.89 7.82
CA ALA A 115 3.60 -4.89 8.04
C ALA A 115 4.15 -6.19 8.62
N SER A 116 5.31 -6.66 8.14
CA SER A 116 5.94 -7.92 8.57
C SER A 116 6.54 -7.85 9.98
N ARG A 117 6.86 -6.65 10.46
CA ARG A 117 7.41 -6.44 11.81
C ARG A 117 6.34 -6.53 12.90
N LEU A 118 5.11 -6.17 12.58
CA LEU A 118 4.02 -6.15 13.54
C LEU A 118 3.62 -7.58 13.94
N LYS A 119 3.51 -7.83 15.24
CA LYS A 119 3.04 -9.10 15.80
C LYS A 119 1.65 -8.91 16.38
N TYR A 120 0.66 -9.62 15.84
CA TYR A 120 -0.73 -9.52 16.26
C TYR A 120 -1.54 -10.73 15.77
N THR A 121 -2.65 -11.04 16.45
CA THR A 121 -3.53 -12.16 16.12
C THR A 121 -4.98 -11.83 16.48
N GLY A 122 -5.94 -12.52 15.89
CA GLY A 122 -7.37 -12.31 16.13
C GLY A 122 -7.90 -10.98 15.61
N ARG A 123 -7.15 -10.27 14.75
CA ARG A 123 -7.53 -8.96 14.21
C ARG A 123 -8.11 -9.05 12.82
N ARG A 124 -8.90 -8.04 12.47
CA ARG A 124 -9.37 -7.80 11.11
C ARG A 124 -8.31 -7.00 10.37
N VAL A 125 -7.90 -7.51 9.22
CA VAL A 125 -6.86 -6.91 8.39
C VAL A 125 -7.39 -6.68 7.00
N LEU A 126 -7.37 -5.43 6.55
CA LEU A 126 -7.67 -5.04 5.18
C LEU A 126 -6.37 -4.70 4.45
N LEU A 127 -6.07 -5.47 3.42
CA LEU A 127 -4.98 -5.16 2.50
C LEU A 127 -5.56 -4.53 1.24
N TYR A 128 -4.95 -3.46 0.74
CA TYR A 128 -5.34 -2.96 -0.56
C TYR A 128 -4.13 -2.55 -1.40
N VAL A 129 -4.25 -2.78 -2.70
CA VAL A 129 -3.22 -2.46 -3.67
C VAL A 129 -3.81 -1.62 -4.77
N THR A 130 -3.16 -0.49 -5.07
CA THR A 130 -3.50 0.34 -6.23
C THR A 130 -2.64 -0.04 -7.43
N GLY A 131 -3.23 -0.38 -8.56
CA GLY A 131 -2.50 -0.66 -9.79
C GLY A 131 -3.39 -1.11 -10.93
N ASP A 132 -2.91 -0.94 -12.16
CA ASP A 132 -3.73 -1.15 -13.37
C ASP A 132 -3.63 -2.56 -13.96
N MET A 133 -2.63 -3.35 -13.56
CA MET A 133 -2.45 -4.72 -14.06
C MET A 133 -3.56 -5.65 -13.56
N GLU A 134 -4.06 -6.55 -14.42
CA GLU A 134 -5.07 -7.54 -14.02
C GLU A 134 -4.50 -8.61 -13.09
N ARG A 135 -3.27 -9.09 -13.35
CA ARG A 135 -2.57 -10.02 -12.47
C ARG A 135 -2.22 -9.31 -11.16
N THR A 136 -2.33 -10.05 -10.05
CA THR A 136 -2.16 -9.54 -8.69
C THR A 136 -1.14 -10.32 -7.83
N PRO A 137 0.04 -10.74 -8.37
CA PRO A 137 1.04 -11.45 -7.57
C PRO A 137 1.48 -10.66 -6.34
N GLU A 138 1.48 -9.33 -6.43
CA GLU A 138 1.81 -8.44 -5.32
C GLU A 138 0.80 -8.55 -4.16
N LEU A 139 -0.47 -8.82 -4.45
CA LEU A 139 -1.50 -8.96 -3.42
C LEU A 139 -1.36 -10.29 -2.68
N ALA A 140 -1.00 -11.35 -3.41
CA ALA A 140 -0.70 -12.66 -2.83
C ALA A 140 0.53 -12.57 -1.91
N ALA A 141 1.62 -11.96 -2.38
CA ALA A 141 2.81 -11.71 -1.57
C ALA A 141 2.48 -10.85 -0.33
N PHE A 142 1.61 -9.85 -0.47
CA PHE A 142 1.23 -9.00 0.65
C PHE A 142 0.43 -9.74 1.73
N ARG A 143 -0.44 -10.68 1.32
CA ARG A 143 -1.18 -11.53 2.27
C ARG A 143 -0.26 -12.39 3.12
N LEU A 144 0.87 -12.85 2.57
CA LEU A 144 1.86 -13.64 3.32
C LEU A 144 2.56 -12.83 4.43
N CYS A 145 2.53 -11.49 4.36
CA CYS A 145 3.09 -10.62 5.40
C CYS A 145 2.19 -10.48 6.62
N VAL A 146 0.94 -10.95 6.56
CA VAL A 146 0.00 -10.89 7.68
C VAL A 146 0.17 -12.14 8.55
N PRO A 147 0.38 -12.00 9.88
CA PRO A 147 0.50 -13.15 10.76
C PRO A 147 -0.73 -14.05 10.73
N ALA A 148 -0.53 -15.36 10.94
CA ALA A 148 -1.62 -16.32 11.02
C ALA A 148 -2.58 -16.02 12.18
N GLY A 149 -3.84 -16.48 12.06
CA GLY A 149 -4.88 -16.25 13.07
C GLY A 149 -5.64 -14.92 12.93
N ASN A 150 -5.37 -14.14 11.87
CA ASN A 150 -6.08 -12.91 11.55
C ASN A 150 -7.12 -13.12 10.45
N ARG A 151 -8.22 -12.34 10.48
CA ARG A 151 -9.22 -12.31 9.41
C ARG A 151 -8.76 -11.33 8.33
N VAL A 152 -8.31 -11.85 7.18
CA VAL A 152 -7.68 -11.03 6.13
C VAL A 152 -8.59 -10.88 4.92
N ARG A 153 -8.95 -9.63 4.61
CA ARG A 153 -9.58 -9.26 3.33
C ARG A 153 -8.60 -8.44 2.51
N SER A 154 -8.64 -8.63 1.20
CA SER A 154 -7.71 -7.98 0.29
C SER A 154 -8.41 -7.57 -0.99
N ILE A 155 -8.13 -6.36 -1.50
CA ILE A 155 -8.71 -5.85 -2.75
C ILE A 155 -7.65 -5.13 -3.59
N LYS A 156 -7.68 -5.35 -4.91
CA LYS A 156 -6.98 -4.49 -5.86
C LYS A 156 -7.93 -3.45 -6.42
N ILE A 157 -7.46 -2.22 -6.49
CA ILE A 157 -8.21 -1.08 -7.01
C ILE A 157 -7.38 -0.32 -8.03
N ARG A 158 -8.04 0.40 -8.93
CA ARG A 158 -7.40 1.41 -9.77
C ARG A 158 -7.28 2.74 -9.00
N PRO A 159 -6.38 3.67 -9.39
CA PRO A 159 -6.15 4.94 -8.69
C PRO A 159 -7.39 5.81 -8.44
N ARG A 160 -8.49 5.60 -9.18
CA ARG A 160 -9.74 6.35 -9.06
C ARG A 160 -10.87 5.57 -8.37
N GLU A 161 -10.61 4.34 -7.95
CA GLU A 161 -11.61 3.44 -7.36
C GLU A 161 -11.65 3.51 -5.83
N GLY A 162 -11.35 4.67 -5.25
CA GLY A 162 -11.39 4.87 -3.78
C GLY A 162 -12.76 4.58 -3.16
N LYS A 163 -13.86 4.83 -3.89
CA LYS A 163 -15.22 4.49 -3.45
C LYS A 163 -15.43 2.97 -3.33
N LYS A 164 -14.95 2.21 -4.31
CA LYS A 164 -14.98 0.74 -4.29
C LYS A 164 -14.22 0.16 -3.09
N LEU A 165 -13.07 0.76 -2.76
CA LEU A 165 -12.33 0.40 -1.55
C LEU A 165 -13.13 0.68 -0.27
N ALA A 166 -13.76 1.85 -0.18
CA ALA A 166 -14.58 2.23 0.95
C ALA A 166 -15.77 1.28 1.14
N GLU A 167 -16.53 1.00 0.07
CA GLU A 167 -17.65 0.05 0.07
C GLU A 167 -17.20 -1.35 0.47
N PHE A 168 -16.07 -1.82 -0.07
CA PHE A 168 -15.50 -3.11 0.29
C PHE A 168 -15.18 -3.18 1.79
N ALA A 169 -14.62 -2.12 2.37
CA ALA A 169 -14.25 -2.07 3.78
C ALA A 169 -15.46 -2.03 4.72
N THR A 170 -16.53 -1.31 4.35
CA THR A 170 -17.71 -1.06 5.19
C THR A 170 -18.85 -2.06 4.98
N LEU A 171 -18.73 -2.98 4.03
CA LEU A 171 -19.73 -4.02 3.76
C LEU A 171 -20.12 -4.79 5.03
N LYS A 172 -21.40 -4.69 5.42
CA LYS A 172 -21.95 -5.37 6.60
C LYS A 172 -21.90 -6.90 6.41
N GLY A 173 -21.53 -7.62 7.47
CA GLY A 173 -21.42 -9.09 7.46
C GLY A 173 -20.14 -9.65 6.81
N ALA A 174 -19.29 -8.78 6.26
CA ALA A 174 -18.06 -9.21 5.59
C ALA A 174 -16.88 -9.50 6.55
N TRP A 175 -17.08 -9.33 7.86
CA TRP A 175 -16.01 -9.35 8.86
C TRP A 175 -16.35 -10.21 10.07
#